data_AF-A0A7Y8RTS5-F1
#
_entry.id   AF-A0A7Y8RTS5-F1
#
_cell.length_a   1.000
_cell.length_b   1.000
_cell.length_c   1.000
_cell.angle_alpha   90.00
_cell.angle_beta   90.00
_cell.angle_gamma   90.00
#
_symmetry.space_group_name_H-M   'P 1'
#
loop_
_entity.id
_entity.type
_entity.pdbx_description
1 polymer ?
#
loop_
_entity_poly.entity_id
_entity_poly.type
_entity_poly.pdbx_seq_one_letter_code
_entity_poly.pdbx_strand_id
1 'polypeptide(L)' 'MHSESIRYLIVPGWQGSPEDHWQSHWQRSLPNSARVEQADWLTPRREDWVA' A
#
# COMPACT_ATOMS: atom_id res chain seq x y z
N MET A 1 3.41 -8.26 -27.74
CA MET A 1 3.31 -8.95 -26.45
C MET A 1 2.72 -7.96 -25.47
N HIS A 2 1.44 -8.08 -25.13
CA HIS A 2 0.92 -7.37 -23.96
C HIS A 2 1.59 -8.06 -22.77
N SER A 3 2.64 -7.46 -22.23
CA SER A 3 3.05 -7.80 -20.88
C SER A 3 1.81 -7.53 -20.04
N GLU A 4 1.18 -8.57 -19.48
CA GLU A 4 0.15 -8.32 -18.46
C GLU A 4 0.80 -7.41 -17.42
N SER A 5 0.31 -6.18 -17.35
CA SER A 5 0.97 -5.14 -16.59
C SER A 5 0.97 -5.55 -15.13
N ILE A 6 2.15 -5.89 -14.58
CA ILE A 6 2.30 -6.27 -13.18
C ILE A 6 1.68 -5.17 -12.32
N ARG A 7 0.76 -5.55 -11.44
CA ARG A 7 0.14 -4.66 -10.48
C ARG A 7 0.77 -4.87 -9.12
N TYR A 8 1.33 -3.81 -8.55
CA TYR A 8 1.96 -3.86 -7.24
C TYR A 8 0.98 -3.38 -6.17
N LEU A 9 0.76 -4.17 -5.14
CA LEU A 9 0.02 -3.77 -3.95
C LEU A 9 1.00 -3.61 -2.78
N ILE A 10 1.06 -2.42 -2.23
CA ILE A 10 1.90 -2.09 -1.07
C ILE A 10 0.99 -2.13 0.16
N VAL A 11 1.26 -3.06 1.07
CA VAL A 11 0.59 -3.15 2.36
C VAL A 11 1.54 -2.57 3.41
N PRO A 12 1.26 -1.36 3.93
CA PRO A 12 2.12 -0.76 4.93
C PRO A 12 1.84 -1.34 6.32
N GLY A 13 2.77 -1.10 7.24
CA GLY A 13 2.64 -1.48 8.65
C GLY A 13 2.01 -0.39 9.51
N TRP A 14 2.33 -0.41 10.80
CA TRP A 14 1.90 0.60 11.79
C TRP A 14 2.21 2.02 11.31
N GLN A 15 1.23 2.94 11.44
CA GLN A 15 1.27 4.33 10.94
C GLN A 15 1.42 4.48 9.41
N GLY A 16 1.28 3.40 8.64
CA GLY A 16 1.40 3.47 7.20
C GLY A 16 2.85 3.53 6.74
N SER A 17 3.15 4.45 5.84
CA SER A 17 4.49 4.64 5.28
C SER A 17 4.71 6.13 4.98
N PRO A 18 5.37 6.87 5.89
CA PRO A 18 5.64 8.30 5.68
C PRO A 18 6.51 8.53 4.44
N GLU A 19 6.66 9.79 4.04
CA GLU A 19 7.27 10.19 2.77
C GLU A 19 8.67 9.59 2.52
N ASP A 20 9.48 9.52 3.59
CA ASP A 20 10.87 9.05 3.58
C ASP A 20 11.01 7.52 3.73
N HIS A 21 9.88 6.80 3.87
CA HIS A 21 9.89 5.35 4.00
C HIS A 21 10.18 4.68 2.65
N TRP A 22 10.92 3.56 2.65
CA TRP A 22 11.26 2.83 1.43
C TRP A 22 10.03 2.36 0.64
N GLN A 23 8.90 2.08 1.32
CA GLN A 23 7.63 1.77 0.66
C GLN A 23 7.08 2.96 -0.15
N SER A 24 7.30 4.19 0.31
CA SER A 24 6.92 5.42 -0.41
C SER A 24 7.83 5.66 -1.60
N HIS A 25 9.12 5.37 -1.47
CA HIS A 25 10.02 5.35 -2.61
C HIS A 25 9.55 4.34 -3.67
N TRP A 26 9.23 3.10 -3.29
CA TRP A 26 8.74 2.09 -4.24
C TRP A 26 7.40 2.44 -4.88
N GLN A 27 6.47 3.02 -4.13
CA GLN A 27 5.20 3.48 -4.72
C GLN A 27 5.43 4.51 -5.83
N ARG A 28 6.41 5.41 -5.67
CA ARG A 28 6.77 6.40 -6.70
C ARG A 28 7.51 5.78 -7.89
N SER A 29 8.28 4.71 -7.67
CA SER A 29 9.13 4.10 -8.71
C SER A 29 8.45 2.99 -9.51
N LEU A 30 7.48 2.27 -8.93
CA LEU A 30 6.85 1.11 -9.57
C LEU A 30 5.61 1.53 -10.38
N PRO A 31 5.51 1.12 -11.66
CA PRO A 31 4.33 1.39 -12.46
C PRO A 31 3.12 0.61 -11.92
N ASN A 32 1.92 1.17 -12.05
CA ASN A 32 0.67 0.53 -11.61
C ASN A 32 0.67 0.08 -10.13
N SER A 33 1.41 0.78 -9.28
CA SER A 33 1.43 0.51 -7.84
C SER A 33 0.26 1.19 -7.13
N ALA A 34 -0.27 0.53 -6.11
CA ALA A 34 -1.27 1.07 -5.21
C ALA A 34 -0.88 0.75 -3.75
N ARG A 35 -1.25 1.64 -2.83
CA ARG A 35 -1.08 1.43 -1.40
C ARG A 35 -2.43 1.12 -0.76
N VAL A 36 -2.44 0.17 0.17
CA VAL A 36 -3.60 -0.07 1.03
C VAL A 36 -3.67 1.06 2.05
N GLU A 37 -4.72 1.87 1.96
CA GLU A 37 -5.06 2.88 2.95
C GLU A 37 -6.03 2.31 3.96
N GLN A 38 -5.90 2.72 5.22
CA GLN A 38 -6.77 2.30 6.31
C GLN A 38 -7.27 3.51 7.09
N ALA A 39 -8.50 3.39 7.60
CA ALA A 39 -9.14 4.45 8.36
C ALA A 39 -8.45 4.70 9.71
N ASP A 40 -8.01 3.65 10.40
CA ASP A 40 -7.32 3.74 11.69
C ASP A 40 -6.16 2.74 11.78
N TRP A 41 -4.94 3.27 11.83
CA TRP A 41 -3.72 2.50 12.01
C TRP A 41 -3.35 2.26 13.48
N LEU A 42 -3.88 3.07 14.40
CA LEU A 42 -3.58 3.02 15.83
C LEU A 42 -4.47 1.99 16.52
N THR A 43 -5.75 1.94 16.15
CA THR A 43 -6.75 1.01 16.70
C THR A 43 -7.45 0.25 15.55
N PRO A 44 -6.74 -0.66 14.85
CA PRO A 44 -7.30 -1.34 13.69
C PRO A 44 -8.51 -2.21 14.10
N ARG A 45 -9.63 -2.04 13.41
CA ARG A 45 -10.82 -2.87 13.58
C ARG A 45 -10.82 -3.95 12.52
N ARG A 46 -10.91 -5.23 12.92
CA ARG A 46 -10.90 -6.38 11.98
C ARG A 46 -11.90 -6.21 10.83
N GLU A 47 -13.10 -5.74 11.15
CA GLU A 47 -14.21 -5.53 10.21
C GLU A 47 -13.91 -4.50 9.11
N ASP A 48 -13.05 -3.51 9.36
CA ASP A 48 -12.63 -2.55 8.32
C ASP A 48 -11.65 -3.19 7.32
N TRP A 49 -11.09 -4.35 7.66
CA TRP A 49 -10.08 -5.06 6.86
C TRP A 49 -10.62 -6.28 6.10
N VAL A 50 -11.82 -6.77 6.45
CA VAL A 50 -12.41 -7.96 5.83
C VAL A 50 -13.73 -7.61 5.15
N ALA A 51 -13.90 -8.08 3.91
CA ALA A 51 -15.13 -7.93 3.12
C ALA A 51 -16.01 -9.19 3.19
#